data_AF-A0A932UFR8-F1
#
_entry.id   AF-A0A932UFR8-F1
#
_cell.length_a   1.000
_cell.length_b   1.000
_cell.length_c   1.000
_cell.angle_alpha   90.00
_cell.angle_beta   90.00
_cell.angle_gamma   90.00
#
_symmetry.space_group_name_H-M   'P 1'
#
loop_
_entity.id
_entity.type
_entity.pdbx_description
1 polymer ?
#
loop_
_entity_poly.entity_id
_entity_poly.type
_entity_poly.pdbx_seq_one_letter_code
_entity_poly.pdbx_strand_id
1 'polypeptide(L)'
;MRRRTDQPHVNVTNAVRRRAPGEIATQDEVDLYVRTYSTVLRSSGFIKLRALVPAHLGVRSSLHGDGASTAPDAGAFIYAIHRLPAIIRDVECIVLGQLPEQFNRVVGRPIESWTKVSAPARRRVWHYDGESTLAVHIASPSDLDDVVPTLVAYEIEWNKLHALLNADPESLELLRLPAEPDGDRVAALGERLGFSADDWLP
;
A
#
# COMPACT_ATOMS: atom_id res chain seq x y z
N MET A 1 11.89 35.89 45.57
CA MET A 1 12.60 36.13 44.29
C MET A 1 13.90 35.32 44.37
N ARG A 2 14.22 34.24 43.63
CA ARG A 2 13.60 33.36 42.62
C ARG A 2 14.06 31.92 42.97
N ARG A 3 13.19 30.90 42.86
CA ARG A 3 13.64 29.49 42.89
C ARG A 3 14.19 29.12 41.50
N ARG A 4 15.42 28.60 41.45
CA ARG A 4 15.95 27.89 40.27
C ARG A 4 15.40 26.46 40.32
N THR A 5 14.53 26.13 39.38
CA THR A 5 14.18 24.77 38.99
C THR A 5 14.42 24.69 37.49
N ASP A 6 15.69 24.56 37.09
CA ASP A 6 16.00 24.16 35.71
C ASP A 6 15.75 22.66 35.63
N GLN A 7 14.68 22.28 34.92
CA GLN A 7 14.49 20.91 34.47
C GLN A 7 15.59 20.56 33.46
N PRO A 8 16.10 19.32 33.44
CA PRO A 8 17.08 18.93 32.44
C PRO A 8 16.46 18.97 31.05
N HIS A 9 17.18 19.59 30.10
CA HIS A 9 16.84 19.52 28.68
C HIS A 9 17.41 18.22 28.09
N VAL A 10 16.55 17.39 27.51
CA VAL A 10 16.96 16.23 26.71
C VAL A 10 17.21 16.71 25.29
N ASN A 11 18.45 16.63 24.83
CA ASN A 11 18.78 16.82 23.42
C ASN A 11 18.59 15.47 22.71
N VAL A 12 17.44 15.27 22.09
CA VAL A 12 17.24 14.16 21.15
C VAL A 12 17.89 14.55 19.83
N THR A 13 19.21 14.46 19.75
CA THR A 13 19.87 14.29 18.46
C THR A 13 19.47 12.90 17.95
N ASN A 14 18.34 12.83 17.25
CA ASN A 14 18.14 11.82 16.23
C ASN A 14 19.24 12.05 15.20
N ALA A 15 20.44 11.52 15.46
CA ALA A 15 21.37 11.23 14.40
C ALA A 15 20.66 10.15 13.57
N VAL A 16 19.83 10.59 12.61
CA VAL A 16 19.25 9.74 11.59
C VAL A 16 20.46 9.10 10.92
N ARG A 17 20.78 7.86 11.32
CA ARG A 17 21.82 7.08 10.66
C ARG A 17 21.37 7.00 9.21
N ARG A 18 22.11 7.62 8.30
CA ARG A 18 21.95 7.37 6.87
C ARG A 18 22.37 5.92 6.65
N ARG A 19 21.38 5.02 6.55
CA ARG A 19 21.55 3.62 6.14
C ARG A 19 22.17 3.54 4.75
N ALA A 20 23.04 2.57 4.53
CA ALA A 20 23.64 2.33 3.22
C ALA A 20 22.60 1.76 2.23
N PRO A 21 22.77 1.96 0.90
CA PRO A 21 21.95 1.29 -0.11
C PRO A 21 21.96 -0.23 0.09
N GLY A 22 20.78 -0.87 0.13
CA GLY A 22 20.64 -2.32 0.28
C GLY A 22 20.57 -2.86 1.73
N GLU A 23 20.62 -1.99 2.74
CA GLU A 23 20.53 -2.42 4.14
C GLU A 23 19.07 -2.71 4.56
N ILE A 24 18.77 -3.97 4.87
CA ILE A 24 17.43 -4.50 5.20
C ILE A 24 16.95 -4.00 6.57
N ALA A 25 15.64 -3.82 6.71
CA ALA A 25 14.93 -3.57 7.97
C ALA A 25 15.50 -4.36 9.16
N THR A 26 15.73 -3.70 10.30
CA THR A 26 16.02 -4.40 11.55
C THR A 26 14.73 -4.97 12.14
N GLN A 27 14.85 -5.95 13.03
CA GLN A 27 13.69 -6.49 13.75
C GLN A 27 12.92 -5.39 14.50
N ASP A 28 13.63 -4.44 15.11
CA ASP A 28 13.01 -3.34 15.86
C ASP A 28 12.18 -2.41 14.97
N GLU A 29 12.65 -2.15 13.75
CA GLU A 29 11.94 -1.34 12.75
C GLU A 29 10.67 -2.06 12.27
N VAL A 30 10.77 -3.37 12.00
CA VAL A 30 9.63 -4.22 11.63
C VAL A 30 8.61 -4.23 12.76
N ASP A 31 9.04 -4.49 13.99
CA ASP A 31 8.16 -4.53 15.15
C ASP A 31 7.49 -3.16 15.40
N LEU A 32 8.20 -2.06 15.17
CA LEU A 32 7.62 -0.71 15.26
C LEU A 32 6.52 -0.50 14.22
N TYR A 33 6.75 -0.94 12.99
CA TYR A 33 5.75 -0.84 11.92
C TYR A 33 4.52 -1.71 12.23
N VAL A 34 4.73 -2.96 12.66
CA VAL A 34 3.66 -3.88 13.11
C VAL A 34 2.82 -3.26 14.23
N ARG A 35 3.48 -2.72 15.25
CA ARG A 35 2.81 -2.01 16.35
C ARG A 35 2.04 -0.80 15.87
N THR A 36 2.56 -0.06 14.89
CA THR A 36 1.93 1.14 14.34
C THR A 36 0.58 0.80 13.73
N TYR A 37 0.53 -0.05 12.70
CA TYR A 37 -0.76 -0.35 12.06
C TYR A 37 -1.69 -1.14 12.99
N SER A 38 -1.18 -2.04 13.83
CA SER A 38 -2.02 -2.79 14.77
C SER A 38 -2.69 -1.89 15.81
N THR A 39 -2.01 -0.81 16.20
CA THR A 39 -2.57 0.18 17.14
C THR A 39 -3.58 1.08 16.46
N VAL A 40 -3.27 1.56 15.27
CA VAL A 40 -4.19 2.39 14.49
C VAL A 40 -5.47 1.62 14.17
N LEU A 41 -5.37 0.35 13.78
CA LEU A 41 -6.53 -0.51 13.46
C LEU A 41 -7.30 -1.00 14.69
N ARG A 42 -6.73 -0.91 15.89
CA ARG A 42 -7.48 -1.11 17.15
C ARG A 42 -8.36 0.08 17.51
N SER A 43 -8.04 1.27 17.00
CA SER A 43 -8.92 2.43 17.18
C SER A 43 -10.16 2.28 16.30
N SER A 44 -11.32 2.69 16.83
CA SER A 44 -12.57 2.61 16.06
C SER A 44 -12.65 3.76 15.06
N GLY A 45 -13.14 3.46 13.85
CA GLY A 45 -13.38 4.44 12.80
C GLY A 45 -12.51 4.25 11.56
N PHE A 46 -12.76 5.12 10.57
CA PHE A 46 -12.02 5.11 9.32
C PHE A 46 -10.73 5.92 9.45
N ILE A 47 -9.63 5.33 9.00
CA ILE A 47 -8.34 5.98 8.88
C ILE A 47 -8.02 6.17 7.40
N LYS A 48 -7.26 7.21 7.08
CA LYS A 48 -6.69 7.34 5.74
C LYS A 48 -5.46 6.46 5.64
N LEU A 49 -5.38 5.63 4.60
CA LEU A 49 -4.26 4.73 4.37
C LEU A 49 -2.91 5.48 4.30
N ARG A 50 -2.89 6.69 3.72
CA ARG A 50 -1.77 7.64 3.76
C ARG A 50 -1.13 7.86 5.14
N ALA A 51 -1.88 7.69 6.24
CA ALA A 51 -1.35 7.87 7.60
C ALA A 51 -0.28 6.82 7.96
N LEU A 52 -0.28 5.67 7.27
CA LEU A 52 0.69 4.59 7.46
C LEU A 52 1.93 4.74 6.57
N VAL A 53 1.91 5.62 5.56
CA VAL A 53 3.02 5.83 4.62
C VAL A 53 4.34 6.16 5.32
N PRO A 54 4.41 7.10 6.29
CA PRO A 54 5.68 7.39 6.96
C PRO A 54 6.29 6.19 7.67
N ALA A 55 5.45 5.38 8.35
CA ALA A 55 5.91 4.19 9.04
C ALA A 55 6.34 3.09 8.05
N HIS A 56 5.62 2.94 6.95
CA HIS A 56 5.94 2.01 5.87
C HIS A 56 7.29 2.34 5.18
N LEU A 57 7.52 3.62 4.87
CA LEU A 57 8.80 4.07 4.31
C LEU A 57 9.93 3.95 5.34
N GLY A 58 9.62 4.18 6.62
CA GLY A 58 10.57 4.05 7.72
C GLY A 58 11.08 2.63 7.93
N VAL A 59 10.24 1.60 7.74
CA VAL A 59 10.67 0.20 7.87
C VAL A 59 11.57 -0.25 6.73
N ARG A 60 11.49 0.39 5.54
CA ARG A 60 12.30 0.04 4.35
C ARG A 60 12.19 -1.45 4.02
N SER A 61 10.94 -1.89 3.81
CA SER A 61 10.61 -3.26 3.46
C SER A 61 11.42 -3.73 2.26
N SER A 62 11.89 -4.99 2.28
CA SER A 62 12.54 -5.60 1.11
C SER A 62 11.60 -5.79 -0.07
N LEU A 63 10.28 -5.82 0.17
CA LEU A 63 9.25 -5.88 -0.87
C LEU A 63 8.91 -4.50 -1.45
N HIS A 64 9.52 -3.43 -0.93
CA HIS A 64 9.27 -2.06 -1.36
C HIS A 64 10.50 -1.18 -1.09
N GLY A 65 11.63 -1.58 -1.68
CA GLY A 65 12.93 -0.99 -1.42
C GLY A 65 13.03 0.46 -1.90
N ASP A 66 12.37 0.77 -3.01
CA ASP A 66 12.41 2.08 -3.66
C ASP A 66 11.17 2.94 -3.37
N GLY A 67 10.41 2.61 -2.32
CA GLY A 67 9.19 3.34 -1.98
C GLY A 67 9.39 4.83 -1.72
N ALA A 68 10.56 5.25 -1.23
CA ALA A 68 10.90 6.66 -1.01
C ALA A 68 11.42 7.38 -2.28
N SER A 69 11.67 6.64 -3.37
CA SER A 69 12.07 7.20 -4.66
C SER A 69 10.92 7.99 -5.29
N THR A 70 11.26 8.89 -6.22
CA THR A 70 10.26 9.54 -7.09
C THR A 70 9.86 8.65 -8.26
N ALA A 71 10.75 7.74 -8.67
CA ALA A 71 10.45 6.71 -9.64
C ALA A 71 9.59 5.60 -9.00
N PRO A 72 8.68 4.97 -9.76
CA PRO A 72 7.97 3.80 -9.30
C PRO A 72 8.89 2.62 -8.98
N ASP A 73 8.56 1.88 -7.93
CA ASP A 73 9.13 0.57 -7.61
C ASP A 73 8.27 -0.49 -8.31
N ALA A 74 8.73 -0.92 -9.48
CA ALA A 74 8.03 -1.87 -10.34
C ALA A 74 7.67 -3.17 -9.61
N GLY A 75 8.66 -3.76 -8.94
CA GLY A 75 8.49 -5.01 -8.22
C GLY A 75 7.48 -4.90 -7.09
N ALA A 76 7.50 -3.81 -6.31
CA ALA A 76 6.53 -3.57 -5.25
C ALA A 76 5.11 -3.39 -5.79
N PHE A 77 4.96 -2.63 -6.88
CA PHE A 77 3.66 -2.41 -7.50
C PHE A 77 3.07 -3.70 -8.09
N ILE A 78 3.87 -4.47 -8.82
CA ILE A 78 3.48 -5.78 -9.38
C ILE A 78 3.10 -6.75 -8.26
N TYR A 79 3.92 -6.82 -7.21
CA TYR A 79 3.61 -7.62 -6.03
C TYR A 79 2.24 -7.25 -5.45
N ALA A 80 1.94 -5.95 -5.36
CA ALA A 80 0.69 -5.47 -4.80
C ALA A 80 -0.53 -5.76 -5.69
N ILE A 81 -0.47 -5.48 -6.99
CA ILE A 81 -1.60 -5.74 -7.92
C ILE A 81 -1.91 -7.24 -8.03
N HIS A 82 -0.92 -8.12 -7.84
CA HIS A 82 -1.18 -9.55 -7.77
C HIS A 82 -1.87 -9.97 -6.47
N ARG A 83 -1.75 -9.21 -5.38
CA ARG A 83 -2.31 -9.52 -4.05
C ARG A 83 -3.66 -8.85 -3.78
N LEU A 84 -4.09 -7.96 -4.68
CA LEU A 84 -5.32 -7.18 -4.57
C LEU A 84 -6.28 -7.54 -5.71
N PRO A 85 -7.61 -7.51 -5.48
CA PRO A 85 -8.58 -7.63 -6.56
C PRO A 85 -8.44 -6.48 -7.55
N ALA A 86 -8.65 -6.73 -8.86
CA ALA A 86 -8.53 -5.69 -9.89
C ALA A 86 -9.43 -4.47 -9.66
N ILE A 87 -10.56 -4.64 -8.96
CA ILE A 87 -11.48 -3.56 -8.59
C ILE A 87 -10.89 -2.56 -7.60
N ILE A 88 -9.72 -2.83 -7.00
CA ILE A 88 -9.05 -1.95 -6.03
C ILE A 88 -8.86 -0.50 -6.54
N ARG A 89 -8.70 -0.31 -7.85
CA ARG A 89 -8.58 1.01 -8.47
C ARG A 89 -9.82 1.89 -8.27
N ASP A 90 -10.99 1.27 -8.13
CA ASP A 90 -12.29 1.94 -8.05
C ASP A 90 -12.82 1.97 -6.60
N VAL A 91 -11.98 1.60 -5.63
CA VAL A 91 -12.35 1.44 -4.22
C VAL A 91 -11.90 2.64 -3.40
N GLU A 92 -12.84 3.19 -2.62
CA GLU A 92 -12.61 4.32 -1.70
C GLU A 92 -12.48 3.86 -0.24
N CYS A 93 -13.06 2.70 0.09
CA CYS A 93 -13.10 2.18 1.45
C CYS A 93 -12.73 0.70 1.51
N ILE A 94 -11.89 0.34 2.47
CA ILE A 94 -11.56 -1.05 2.76
C ILE A 94 -11.92 -1.37 4.20
N VAL A 95 -12.79 -2.36 4.39
CA VAL A 95 -13.22 -2.85 5.69
C VAL A 95 -12.50 -4.16 6.00
N LEU A 96 -11.78 -4.16 7.12
CA LEU A 96 -11.07 -5.32 7.63
C LEU A 96 -11.90 -5.94 8.76
N GLY A 97 -12.11 -7.26 8.73
CA GLY A 97 -12.86 -7.96 9.77
C GLY A 97 -12.53 -9.43 9.84
N GLN A 98 -12.79 -10.05 10.99
CA GLN A 98 -12.57 -11.47 11.25
C GLN A 98 -13.86 -12.28 11.31
N LEU A 99 -14.99 -11.63 11.57
CA LEU A 99 -16.28 -12.29 11.72
C LEU A 99 -17.34 -11.52 10.91
N PRO A 100 -18.32 -12.21 10.29
CA PRO A 100 -19.40 -11.57 9.54
C PRO A 100 -20.09 -10.41 10.29
N GLU A 101 -20.32 -10.56 11.60
CA GLU A 101 -21.03 -9.57 12.42
C GLU A 101 -20.22 -8.28 12.63
N GLN A 102 -18.90 -8.31 12.41
CA GLN A 102 -18.07 -7.10 12.43
C GLN A 102 -18.28 -6.27 11.17
N PHE A 103 -18.39 -6.93 10.01
CA PHE A 103 -18.71 -6.24 8.76
C PHE A 103 -20.09 -5.62 8.83
N ASN A 104 -21.11 -6.37 9.27
CA ASN A 104 -22.49 -5.89 9.33
C ASN A 104 -22.64 -4.62 10.18
N ARG A 105 -21.84 -4.48 11.24
CA ARG A 105 -21.80 -3.28 12.09
C ARG A 105 -21.26 -2.04 11.39
N VAL A 106 -20.37 -2.22 10.42
CA VAL A 106 -19.74 -1.12 9.66
C VAL A 106 -20.54 -0.80 8.40
N VAL A 107 -20.97 -1.82 7.65
CA VAL A 107 -21.58 -1.66 6.32
C VAL A 107 -23.11 -1.78 6.31
N GLY A 108 -23.72 -2.13 7.45
CA GLY A 108 -25.17 -2.15 7.63
C GLY A 108 -25.93 -3.30 6.93
N ARG A 109 -25.23 -4.24 6.29
CA ARG A 109 -25.82 -5.37 5.56
C ARG A 109 -24.94 -6.63 5.65
N PRO A 110 -25.51 -7.84 5.52
CA PRO A 110 -24.75 -9.10 5.51
C PRO A 110 -23.65 -9.09 4.46
N ILE A 111 -22.41 -9.40 4.85
CA ILE A 111 -21.29 -9.44 3.90
C ILE A 111 -21.45 -10.53 2.85
N GLU A 112 -22.21 -11.58 3.15
CA GLU A 112 -22.54 -12.67 2.23
C GLU A 112 -23.41 -12.21 1.05
N SER A 113 -24.07 -11.06 1.16
CA SER A 113 -24.82 -10.44 0.06
C SER A 113 -23.94 -9.70 -0.95
N TRP A 114 -22.66 -9.49 -0.62
CA TRP A 114 -21.71 -8.76 -1.47
C TRP A 114 -21.08 -9.70 -2.50
N THR A 115 -20.61 -9.11 -3.60
CA THR A 115 -20.00 -9.86 -4.69
C THR A 115 -18.62 -10.36 -4.26
N LYS A 116 -18.40 -11.68 -4.28
CA LYS A 116 -17.06 -12.24 -4.02
C LYS A 116 -16.12 -11.89 -5.16
N VAL A 117 -14.96 -11.33 -4.82
CA VAL A 117 -13.88 -11.03 -5.76
C VAL A 117 -12.57 -11.66 -5.29
N SER A 118 -11.62 -11.83 -6.20
CA SER A 118 -10.34 -12.49 -5.91
C SER A 118 -9.16 -11.69 -6.45
N ALA A 119 -8.02 -11.84 -5.79
CA ALA A 119 -6.74 -11.40 -6.30
C ALA A 119 -6.07 -12.52 -7.14
N PRO A 120 -5.21 -12.18 -8.13
CA PRO A 120 -4.49 -13.17 -8.93
C PRO A 120 -3.62 -14.13 -8.10
N ALA A 121 -2.97 -13.62 -7.06
CA ALA A 121 -2.11 -14.31 -6.12
C ALA A 121 -2.63 -14.14 -4.69
N ARG A 122 -2.37 -15.14 -3.82
CA ARG A 122 -3.00 -15.33 -2.50
C ARG A 122 -4.52 -15.46 -2.56
N ARG A 123 -5.01 -16.61 -2.09
CA ARG A 123 -6.44 -16.94 -2.01
C ARG A 123 -7.13 -16.27 -0.82
N ARG A 124 -7.11 -14.93 -0.74
CA ARG A 124 -7.94 -14.19 0.23
C ARG A 124 -9.34 -14.02 -0.29
N VAL A 125 -10.31 -14.09 0.63
CA VAL A 125 -11.71 -13.85 0.31
C VAL A 125 -11.99 -12.37 0.45
N TRP A 126 -12.23 -11.73 -0.69
CA TRP A 126 -12.66 -10.34 -0.79
C TRP A 126 -14.13 -10.29 -1.16
N HIS A 127 -14.83 -9.28 -0.66
CA HIS A 127 -16.22 -8.98 -0.99
C HIS A 127 -16.29 -7.53 -1.45
N TYR A 128 -16.95 -7.30 -2.57
CA TYR A 128 -17.16 -5.98 -3.16
C TYR A 128 -18.64 -5.62 -3.13
N ASP A 129 -18.89 -4.39 -2.73
CA ASP A 129 -20.23 -3.84 -2.49
C ASP A 129 -20.98 -3.48 -3.78
N GLY A 130 -20.27 -3.47 -4.92
CA GLY A 130 -20.76 -3.07 -6.24
C GLY A 130 -20.56 -1.58 -6.56
N GLU A 131 -19.97 -0.81 -5.65
CA GLU A 131 -19.86 0.65 -5.71
C GLU A 131 -18.43 1.11 -5.41
N SER A 132 -17.99 1.13 -4.15
CA SER A 132 -16.66 1.66 -3.78
C SER A 132 -16.05 1.04 -2.53
N THR A 133 -16.64 -0.02 -1.97
CA THR A 133 -16.17 -0.64 -0.73
C THR A 133 -15.74 -2.08 -0.96
N LEU A 134 -14.50 -2.38 -0.56
CA LEU A 134 -14.01 -3.74 -0.39
C LEU A 134 -14.06 -4.15 1.07
N ALA A 135 -14.42 -5.39 1.31
CA ALA A 135 -14.25 -6.04 2.60
C ALA A 135 -13.35 -7.26 2.44
N VAL A 136 -12.44 -7.47 3.39
CA VAL A 136 -11.55 -8.62 3.39
C VAL A 136 -11.53 -9.29 4.75
N HIS A 137 -11.60 -10.61 4.72
CA HIS A 137 -11.54 -11.42 5.92
C HIS A 137 -10.09 -11.59 6.39
N ILE A 138 -9.83 -11.26 7.65
CA ILE A 138 -8.53 -11.38 8.32
C ILE A 138 -8.61 -12.56 9.30
N ALA A 139 -8.10 -13.72 8.90
CA ALA A 139 -8.16 -14.93 9.71
C ALA A 139 -7.01 -15.00 10.73
N SER A 140 -5.94 -14.25 10.51
CA SER A 140 -4.70 -14.33 11.30
C SER A 140 -3.97 -12.98 11.36
N PRO A 141 -3.05 -12.78 12.32
CA PRO A 141 -2.15 -11.63 12.32
C PRO A 141 -1.36 -11.52 11.02
N SER A 142 -0.88 -12.63 10.46
CA SER A 142 -0.12 -12.63 9.21
C SER A 142 -0.94 -12.22 7.98
N ASP A 143 -2.27 -12.28 8.03
CA ASP A 143 -3.11 -11.65 7.00
C ASP A 143 -3.01 -10.14 7.06
N LEU A 144 -2.95 -9.57 8.27
CA LEU A 144 -2.79 -8.13 8.45
C LEU A 144 -1.39 -7.67 8.06
N ASP A 145 -0.37 -8.45 8.45
CA ASP A 145 1.03 -8.23 8.13
C ASP A 145 1.30 -8.25 6.61
N ASP A 146 0.39 -8.84 5.81
CA ASP A 146 0.48 -8.85 4.35
C ASP A 146 -0.47 -7.82 3.70
N VAL A 147 -1.74 -7.74 4.13
CA VAL A 147 -2.74 -6.84 3.52
C VAL A 147 -2.37 -5.37 3.73
N VAL A 148 -2.00 -4.98 4.95
CA VAL A 148 -1.74 -3.56 5.25
C VAL A 148 -0.52 -3.05 4.47
N PRO A 149 0.66 -3.71 4.50
CA PRO A 149 1.80 -3.22 3.72
C PRO A 149 1.55 -3.28 2.22
N THR A 150 0.80 -4.28 1.73
CA THR A 150 0.40 -4.38 0.32
C THR A 150 -0.44 -3.18 -0.11
N LEU A 151 -1.44 -2.79 0.70
CA LEU A 151 -2.28 -1.63 0.41
C LEU A 151 -1.47 -0.33 0.42
N VAL A 152 -0.60 -0.14 1.41
CA VAL A 152 0.23 1.07 1.50
C VAL A 152 1.22 1.15 0.34
N ALA A 153 1.85 0.03 -0.05
CA ALA A 153 2.72 -0.01 -1.22
C ALA A 153 1.95 0.33 -2.50
N TYR A 154 0.76 -0.28 -2.69
CA TYR A 154 -0.13 0.06 -3.80
C TYR A 154 -0.44 1.56 -3.83
N GLU A 155 -0.84 2.19 -2.72
CA GLU A 155 -1.16 3.62 -2.67
C GLU A 155 0.05 4.49 -3.08
N ILE A 156 1.25 4.18 -2.57
CA ILE A 156 2.46 4.95 -2.87
C ILE A 156 2.76 4.86 -4.38
N GLU A 157 2.83 3.65 -4.91
CA GLU A 157 3.23 3.41 -6.29
C GLU A 157 2.17 3.85 -7.31
N TRP A 158 0.90 3.64 -6.98
CA TRP A 158 -0.23 4.15 -7.77
C TRP A 158 -0.20 5.67 -7.88
N ASN A 159 0.11 6.38 -6.78
CA ASN A 159 0.21 7.83 -6.80
C ASN A 159 1.41 8.33 -7.64
N LYS A 160 2.54 7.63 -7.63
CA LYS A 160 3.70 7.95 -8.50
C LYS A 160 3.35 7.77 -9.97
N LEU A 161 2.73 6.64 -10.31
CA LEU A 161 2.22 6.36 -11.65
C LEU A 161 1.26 7.44 -12.14
N HIS A 162 0.28 7.82 -11.31
CA HIS A 162 -0.64 8.91 -11.63
C HIS A 162 0.08 10.24 -11.85
N ALA A 163 1.09 10.56 -11.05
CA ALA A 163 1.86 11.79 -11.22
C ALA A 163 2.63 11.79 -12.55
N LEU A 164 3.28 10.67 -12.90
CA LEU A 164 4.00 10.52 -14.18
C LEU A 164 3.06 10.62 -15.37
N LEU A 165 1.93 9.91 -15.35
CA LEU A 165 0.95 9.95 -16.43
C LEU A 165 0.36 11.35 -16.65
N ASN A 166 0.10 12.09 -15.57
CA ASN A 166 -0.38 13.46 -15.70
C ASN A 166 0.69 14.44 -16.19
N ALA A 167 1.98 14.11 -16.02
CA ALA A 167 3.10 14.91 -16.49
C ALA A 167 3.48 14.61 -17.95
N ASP A 168 3.14 13.42 -18.46
CA ASP A 168 3.41 12.99 -19.84
C ASP A 168 2.10 12.65 -20.60
N PRO A 169 1.52 13.63 -21.32
CA PRO A 169 0.32 13.41 -22.13
C PRO A 169 0.46 12.29 -23.18
N GLU A 170 1.67 12.05 -23.69
CA GLU A 170 1.91 11.01 -24.69
C GLU A 170 1.76 9.61 -24.08
N SER A 171 2.22 9.40 -22.83
CA SER A 171 1.95 8.17 -22.10
C SER A 171 0.44 7.92 -21.91
N LEU A 172 -0.35 8.98 -21.66
CA LEU A 172 -1.81 8.86 -21.56
C LEU A 172 -2.46 8.52 -22.91
N GLU A 173 -2.00 9.12 -24.00
CA GLU A 173 -2.47 8.78 -25.34
C GLU A 173 -2.15 7.33 -25.68
N LEU A 174 -0.92 6.89 -25.40
CA LEU A 174 -0.51 5.50 -25.55
C LEU A 174 -1.40 4.59 -24.71
N LEU A 175 -1.78 4.91 -23.47
CA LEU A 175 -2.69 4.05 -22.70
C LEU A 175 -4.12 4.01 -23.23
N ARG A 176 -4.59 5.09 -23.88
CA ARG A 176 -5.98 5.22 -24.35
C ARG A 176 -6.27 4.54 -25.68
N LEU A 177 -5.25 4.09 -26.42
CA LEU A 177 -5.49 3.39 -27.68
C LEU A 177 -6.29 2.10 -27.41
N PRO A 178 -7.36 1.83 -28.19
CA PRO A 178 -8.35 0.80 -27.88
C PRO A 178 -7.87 -0.63 -28.14
N ALA A 179 -6.78 -0.82 -28.87
CA ALA A 179 -6.18 -2.13 -29.09
C ALA A 179 -5.40 -2.56 -27.84
N GLU A 180 -5.32 -3.87 -27.61
CA GLU A 180 -4.35 -4.43 -26.67
C GLU A 180 -2.94 -3.93 -27.04
N PRO A 181 -2.13 -3.50 -26.06
CA PRO A 181 -0.79 -3.00 -26.37
C PRO A 181 0.09 -4.13 -26.89
N ASP A 182 0.73 -3.89 -28.03
CA ASP A 182 1.78 -4.78 -28.55
C ASP A 182 3.08 -4.62 -27.74
N GLY A 183 4.07 -5.48 -28.03
CA GLY A 183 5.34 -5.46 -27.30
C GLY A 183 6.06 -4.12 -27.35
N ASP A 184 6.00 -3.43 -28.49
CA ASP A 184 6.63 -2.12 -28.67
C ASP A 184 5.94 -1.04 -27.83
N ARG A 185 4.60 -1.03 -27.79
CA ARG A 185 3.82 -0.12 -26.96
C ARG A 185 4.02 -0.40 -25.47
N VAL A 186 4.09 -1.67 -25.06
CA VAL A 186 4.42 -2.05 -23.68
C VAL A 186 5.82 -1.56 -23.30
N ALA A 187 6.81 -1.77 -24.17
CA ALA A 187 8.19 -1.32 -23.94
C ALA A 187 8.28 0.21 -23.83
N ALA A 188 7.60 0.94 -24.72
CA ALA A 188 7.57 2.41 -24.70
C ALA A 188 6.90 2.95 -23.42
N LEU A 189 5.80 2.33 -22.97
CA LEU A 189 5.16 2.69 -21.70
C LEU A 189 6.05 2.34 -20.51
N GLY A 190 6.73 1.19 -20.55
CA GLY A 190 7.67 0.78 -19.50
C GLY A 190 8.79 1.79 -19.31
N GLU A 191 9.47 2.18 -20.41
CA GLU A 191 10.54 3.17 -20.38
C GLU A 191 10.07 4.52 -19.79
N ARG A 192 8.89 5.00 -20.20
CA ARG A 192 8.33 6.28 -19.73
C ARG A 192 7.89 6.25 -18.28
N LEU A 193 7.42 5.10 -17.80
CA LEU A 193 6.91 4.94 -16.44
C LEU A 193 7.97 4.41 -15.47
N GLY A 194 9.18 4.09 -15.94
CA GLY A 194 10.28 3.59 -15.11
C GLY A 194 10.19 2.10 -14.78
N PHE A 195 9.52 1.31 -15.63
CA PHE A 195 9.40 -0.13 -15.50
C PHE A 195 10.28 -0.82 -16.54
N SER A 196 11.15 -1.73 -16.10
CA SER A 196 11.97 -2.53 -17.03
C SER A 196 11.11 -3.58 -17.74
N ALA A 197 11.48 -3.95 -18.96
CA ALA A 197 10.84 -5.08 -19.65
C ALA A 197 10.97 -6.40 -18.84
N ASP A 198 12.08 -6.54 -18.09
CA ASP A 198 12.34 -7.69 -17.20
C ASP A 198 11.36 -7.76 -16.01
N ASP A 199 10.69 -6.66 -15.67
CA ASP A 199 9.73 -6.65 -14.55
C ASP A 199 8.39 -7.29 -14.95
N TRP A 200 8.05 -7.35 -16.24
CA TRP A 200 6.70 -7.70 -16.73
C TRP A 200 6.64 -8.88 -17.71
N LEU A 201 7.77 -9.23 -18.34
CA LEU A 201 7.83 -10.37 -19.24
C LEU A 201 8.09 -11.67 -18.45
N PRO A 202 7.28 -12.73 -18.64
CA PRO A 202 7.47 -14.03 -17.99
C PRO A 202 8.71 -14.79 -18.48
#